data_AF-A0A822YG69-F1
#
_entry.id   AF-A0A822YG69-F1
#
_cell.length_a   1.000
_cell.length_b   1.000
_cell.length_c   1.000
_cell.angle_alpha   90.00
_cell.angle_beta   90.00
_cell.angle_gamma   90.00
#
_symmetry.space_group_name_H-M   'P 1'
#
loop_
_entity.id
_entity.type
_entity.pdbx_description
1 polymer ?
#
loop_
_entity_poly.entity_id
_entity_poly.type
_entity_poly.pdbx_seq_one_letter_code
_entity_poly.pdbx_strand_id
1 'polypeptide(L)'
;MGCCNSKGGESTANRIARWRSTGIVALRDSKLKIVPNEIFDLEKSVRTLDVTHNKIVDIPVAIFKLTNMQRLLLLLNVSNNKLKSLPESIGSCFSLEELQANGNLIDDLPSSICNLVYLKSLCLDNNNVYQIPHNLLKDCKALQNISLHDNPISMDQFQQMEGFREFEARRKKKFDKQIDSNVMISSKGLDEGVDL
;
A
#
# COMPACT_ATOMS: atom_id res chain seq x y z
N MET A 1 -15.83 -5.55 27.21
CA MET A 1 -15.21 -6.79 27.72
C MET A 1 -14.68 -7.57 26.55
N GLY A 2 -13.42 -8.03 26.61
CA GLY A 2 -12.82 -8.86 25.56
C GLY A 2 -11.52 -8.29 24.96
N CYS A 3 -10.61 -7.76 25.78
CA CYS A 3 -9.23 -7.51 25.35
C CYS A 3 -8.51 -8.86 25.20
N CYS A 4 -8.34 -9.34 23.96
CA CYS A 4 -7.44 -10.46 23.67
C CYS A 4 -5.98 -9.99 23.81
N ASN A 5 -5.50 -10.02 25.04
CA ASN A 5 -4.12 -9.79 25.41
C ASN A 5 -3.43 -11.16 25.51
N SER A 6 -3.09 -11.78 24.38
CA SER A 6 -2.31 -13.03 24.37
C SER A 6 -0.84 -12.72 24.13
N LYS A 7 -0.12 -12.42 25.21
CA LYS A 7 1.33 -12.61 25.32
C LYS A 7 1.62 -14.12 25.35
N GLY A 8 1.62 -14.75 24.18
CA GLY A 8 2.30 -16.01 23.93
C GLY A 8 3.41 -15.72 22.93
N GLY A 9 4.66 -15.98 23.29
CA GLY A 9 5.75 -15.96 22.32
C GLY A 9 5.50 -17.06 21.30
N GLU A 10 4.76 -16.75 20.24
CA GLU A 10 4.56 -17.64 19.11
C GLU A 10 5.94 -18.06 18.61
N SER A 11 6.21 -19.36 18.58
CA SER A 11 7.48 -19.85 18.06
C SER A 11 7.65 -19.35 16.62
N THR A 12 8.88 -19.04 16.23
CA THR A 12 9.19 -18.61 14.86
C THR A 12 8.62 -19.57 13.81
N ALA A 13 8.63 -20.88 14.11
CA ALA A 13 8.04 -21.91 13.26
C ALA A 13 6.51 -21.76 13.08
N ASN A 14 5.77 -21.49 14.16
CA ASN A 14 4.31 -21.30 14.09
C ASN A 14 3.96 -20.04 13.31
N ARG A 15 4.72 -18.96 13.52
CA ARG A 15 4.54 -17.69 12.81
C ARG A 15 4.77 -17.87 11.29
N ILE A 16 5.86 -18.54 10.89
CA ILE A 16 6.15 -18.84 9.49
C ILE A 16 5.06 -19.74 8.88
N ALA A 17 4.60 -20.77 9.60
CA ALA A 17 3.52 -21.65 9.11
C ALA A 17 2.23 -20.87 8.84
N ARG A 18 1.87 -19.95 9.75
CA ARG A 18 0.71 -19.05 9.57
C ARG A 18 0.89 -18.13 8.37
N TRP A 19 2.05 -17.51 8.21
CA TRP A 19 2.33 -16.65 7.05
C TRP A 19 2.27 -17.41 5.73
N ARG A 20 2.78 -18.65 5.70
CA ARG A 20 2.70 -19.52 4.52
C ARG A 20 1.27 -19.89 4.15
N SER A 21 0.43 -20.16 5.15
CA SER A 21 -0.97 -20.54 4.94
C SER A 21 -1.84 -19.35 4.52
N THR A 22 -1.62 -18.18 5.11
CA THR A 22 -2.47 -17.00 4.88
C THR A 22 -1.96 -16.10 3.75
N GLY A 23 -0.66 -16.15 3.46
CA GLY A 23 0.01 -15.18 2.61
C GLY A 23 0.09 -13.78 3.21
N ILE A 24 -0.20 -13.61 4.50
CA ILE A 24 -0.23 -12.32 5.18
C ILE A 24 0.88 -12.29 6.22
N VAL A 25 1.85 -11.41 6.03
CA VAL A 25 2.88 -11.10 7.01
C VAL A 25 2.46 -9.83 7.74
N ALA A 26 1.91 -9.99 8.95
CA ALA A 26 1.53 -8.87 9.82
C ALA A 26 2.49 -8.81 11.01
N LEU A 27 3.32 -7.76 11.05
CA LEU A 27 4.35 -7.49 12.05
C LEU A 27 4.17 -6.10 12.65
N ARG A 28 2.92 -5.72 12.92
CA ARG A 28 2.58 -4.41 13.46
C ARG A 28 3.07 -4.24 14.90
N ASP A 29 3.45 -3.02 15.28
CA ASP A 29 3.77 -2.65 16.69
C ASP A 29 4.85 -3.53 17.35
N SER A 30 5.75 -4.10 16.54
CA SER A 30 6.72 -5.10 16.97
C SER A 30 8.08 -4.48 17.37
N LYS A 31 8.16 -3.15 17.41
CA LYS A 31 9.38 -2.37 17.73
C LYS A 31 10.58 -2.74 16.84
N LEU A 32 10.32 -3.26 15.65
CA LEU A 32 11.33 -3.73 14.71
C LEU A 32 12.19 -2.56 14.22
N LYS A 33 13.50 -2.75 14.17
CA LYS A 33 14.44 -1.81 13.53
C LYS A 33 14.76 -2.19 12.08
N ILE A 34 14.58 -3.46 11.76
CA ILE A 34 14.81 -4.06 10.45
C ILE A 34 13.70 -5.06 10.17
N VAL A 35 13.46 -5.33 8.90
CA VAL A 35 12.55 -6.39 8.49
C VAL A 35 13.19 -7.76 8.81
N PRO A 36 12.47 -8.68 9.49
CA PRO A 36 13.02 -9.98 9.88
C PRO A 36 13.39 -10.86 8.68
N ASN A 37 14.48 -11.62 8.81
CA ASN A 37 14.99 -12.49 7.75
C ASN A 37 14.03 -13.67 7.45
N GLU A 38 13.17 -14.03 8.38
CA GLU A 38 12.17 -15.09 8.19
C GLU A 38 11.19 -14.81 7.04
N ILE A 39 11.09 -13.55 6.59
CA ILE A 39 10.30 -13.22 5.38
C ILE A 39 10.90 -13.86 4.13
N PHE A 40 12.22 -14.06 4.09
CA PHE A 40 12.88 -14.73 2.97
C PHE A 40 12.47 -16.21 2.86
N ASP A 41 12.04 -16.84 3.96
CA ASP A 41 11.57 -18.25 3.96
C ASP A 41 10.12 -18.41 3.43
N LEU A 42 9.45 -17.31 3.11
CA LEU A 42 8.05 -17.27 2.67
C LEU A 42 7.88 -17.28 1.16
N GLU A 43 8.93 -17.68 0.44
CA GLU A 43 9.14 -17.52 -1.01
C GLU A 43 7.96 -17.82 -1.92
N LYS A 44 6.89 -18.50 -1.50
CA LYS A 44 5.77 -18.95 -2.35
C LYS A 44 4.39 -18.36 -2.02
N SER A 45 4.27 -17.50 -1.01
CA SER A 45 2.93 -17.25 -0.41
C SER A 45 2.55 -15.80 -0.13
N VAL A 46 3.50 -14.87 0.01
CA VAL A 46 3.20 -13.54 0.54
C VAL A 46 2.44 -12.68 -0.47
N ARG A 47 1.25 -12.25 -0.06
CA ARG A 47 0.36 -11.31 -0.77
C ARG A 47 0.23 -9.98 -0.06
N THR A 48 0.43 -9.98 1.25
CA THR A 48 0.30 -8.79 2.10
C THR A 48 1.48 -8.73 3.04
N LEU A 49 2.18 -7.59 3.04
CA LEU A 49 3.24 -7.28 3.99
C LEU A 49 2.86 -6.01 4.76
N ASP A 50 2.51 -6.17 6.04
CA ASP A 50 2.22 -5.08 6.96
C ASP A 50 3.28 -5.05 8.08
N VAL A 51 4.12 -4.02 8.06
CA VAL A 51 5.14 -3.72 9.07
C VAL A 51 4.90 -2.35 9.72
N THR A 52 3.63 -1.94 9.83
CA THR A 52 3.22 -0.64 10.36
C THR A 52 3.61 -0.44 11.83
N HIS A 53 3.86 0.81 12.24
CA HIS A 53 4.20 1.18 13.62
C HIS A 53 5.44 0.45 14.15
N ASN A 54 6.52 0.52 13.37
CA ASN A 54 7.81 0.01 13.78
C ASN A 54 8.84 1.15 13.77
N LYS A 55 10.13 0.80 13.80
CA LYS A 55 11.27 1.73 13.75
C LYS A 55 12.19 1.36 12.58
N ILE A 56 11.61 0.81 11.51
CA ILE A 56 12.35 0.33 10.34
C ILE A 56 12.92 1.54 9.60
N VAL A 57 14.23 1.50 9.36
CA VAL A 57 14.96 2.57 8.64
C VAL A 57 15.10 2.28 7.16
N ASP A 58 15.15 1.00 6.78
CA ASP A 58 15.32 0.56 5.39
C ASP A 58 14.57 -0.77 5.16
N ILE A 59 14.07 -0.96 3.93
CA ILE A 59 13.52 -2.24 3.47
C ILE A 59 14.61 -2.95 2.68
N PRO A 60 14.97 -4.20 3.04
CA PRO A 60 16.04 -4.91 2.33
C PRO A 60 15.62 -5.22 0.88
N VAL A 61 16.43 -4.74 -0.06
CA VAL A 61 16.27 -4.91 -1.52
C VAL A 61 15.98 -6.36 -1.92
N ALA A 62 16.58 -7.32 -1.20
CA ALA A 62 16.41 -8.75 -1.45
C ALA A 62 14.95 -9.22 -1.38
N ILE A 63 14.09 -8.58 -0.57
CA ILE A 63 12.67 -8.98 -0.44
C ILE A 63 11.95 -8.85 -1.77
N PHE A 64 12.27 -7.80 -2.52
CA PHE A 64 11.64 -7.50 -3.79
C PHE A 64 12.26 -8.28 -4.97
N LYS A 65 13.34 -9.03 -4.75
CA LYS A 65 13.93 -9.95 -5.72
C LYS A 65 13.27 -11.34 -5.71
N LEU A 66 12.47 -11.63 -4.70
CA LEU A 66 11.76 -12.91 -4.61
C LEU A 66 10.68 -12.98 -5.70
N THR A 67 10.80 -13.95 -6.60
CA THR A 67 9.92 -14.10 -7.78
C THR A 67 8.44 -14.07 -7.43
N ASN A 68 8.03 -14.64 -6.30
CA ASN A 68 6.62 -14.61 -5.91
C ASN A 68 6.20 -13.33 -5.22
N MET A 69 7.08 -12.63 -4.49
CA MET A 69 6.76 -11.27 -4.02
C MET A 69 6.46 -10.37 -5.22
N GLN A 70 7.24 -10.51 -6.29
CA GLN A 70 7.02 -9.75 -7.52
C GLN A 70 5.65 -9.99 -8.16
N ARG A 71 5.16 -11.24 -8.06
CA ARG A 71 3.95 -11.75 -8.72
C ARG A 71 2.69 -11.76 -7.86
N LEU A 72 2.83 -11.73 -6.54
CA LEU A 72 1.73 -12.00 -5.61
C LEU A 72 1.53 -10.89 -4.59
N LEU A 73 2.52 -10.04 -4.33
CA LEU A 73 2.36 -8.95 -3.37
C LEU A 73 1.35 -7.94 -3.91
N LEU A 74 0.20 -7.85 -3.24
CA LEU A 74 -0.89 -6.94 -3.58
C LEU A 74 -0.88 -5.70 -2.68
N LEU A 75 -0.47 -5.86 -1.42
CA LEU A 75 -0.46 -4.78 -0.43
C LEU A 75 0.87 -4.74 0.31
N LEU A 76 1.53 -3.58 0.28
CA LEU A 76 2.69 -3.25 1.10
C LEU A 76 2.35 -2.08 2.01
N ASN A 77 2.32 -2.32 3.32
CA ASN A 77 2.15 -1.30 4.33
C ASN A 77 3.38 -1.17 5.21
N VAL A 78 4.07 -0.05 5.06
CA VAL A 78 5.29 0.32 5.77
C VAL A 78 5.09 1.63 6.52
N SER A 79 3.83 2.01 6.78
CA SER A 79 3.50 3.28 7.43
C SER A 79 4.02 3.36 8.87
N ASN A 80 4.24 4.57 9.38
CA ASN A 80 4.71 4.83 10.75
C ASN A 80 6.02 4.09 11.04
N ASN A 81 7.03 4.34 10.20
CA ASN A 81 8.39 3.85 10.33
C ASN A 81 9.37 5.04 10.22
N LYS A 82 10.63 4.79 9.87
CA LYS A 82 11.69 5.81 9.72
C LYS A 82 12.36 5.71 8.36
N LEU A 83 11.62 5.25 7.34
CA LEU A 83 12.15 5.08 5.99
C LEU A 83 12.51 6.44 5.41
N LYS A 84 13.73 6.56 4.88
CA LYS A 84 14.17 7.74 4.12
C LYS A 84 13.91 7.63 2.62
N SER A 85 13.79 6.41 2.11
CA SER A 85 13.47 6.15 0.71
C SER A 85 12.87 4.76 0.57
N LEU A 86 12.30 4.50 -0.61
CA LEU A 86 11.91 3.15 -1.02
C LEU A 86 12.97 2.61 -2.01
N PRO A 87 13.31 1.31 -1.95
CA PRO A 87 14.34 0.76 -2.83
C PRO A 87 13.85 0.65 -4.28
N GLU A 88 14.74 0.86 -5.26
CA GLU A 88 14.46 0.70 -6.70
C GLU A 88 13.96 -0.70 -7.08
N SER A 89 14.19 -1.71 -6.25
CA SER A 89 13.64 -3.05 -6.47
C SER A 89 12.12 -3.13 -6.28
N ILE A 90 11.48 -2.14 -5.64
CA ILE A 90 10.03 -2.15 -5.43
C ILE A 90 9.26 -2.25 -6.76
N GLY A 91 9.77 -1.63 -7.83
CA GLY A 91 9.16 -1.69 -9.15
C GLY A 91 9.15 -3.08 -9.80
N SER A 92 9.87 -4.06 -9.24
CA SER A 92 9.74 -5.45 -9.66
C SER A 92 8.42 -6.09 -9.18
N CYS A 93 7.74 -5.51 -8.20
CA CYS A 93 6.44 -5.98 -7.71
C CYS A 93 5.28 -5.50 -8.57
N PHE A 94 5.28 -5.89 -9.84
CA PHE A 94 4.30 -5.43 -10.80
C PHE A 94 2.84 -5.71 -10.38
N SER A 95 2.60 -6.74 -9.56
CA SER A 95 1.25 -7.09 -9.06
C SER A 95 0.77 -6.22 -7.88
N LEU A 96 1.59 -5.30 -7.38
CA LEU A 96 1.25 -4.44 -6.26
C LEU A 96 0.07 -3.53 -6.61
N GLU A 97 -0.98 -3.58 -5.81
CA GLU A 97 -2.18 -2.76 -5.98
C GLU A 97 -2.23 -1.60 -4.98
N GLU A 98 -1.64 -1.78 -3.80
CA GLU A 98 -1.68 -0.80 -2.72
C GLU A 98 -0.33 -0.66 -2.02
N LEU A 99 0.16 0.58 -1.98
CA LEU A 99 1.37 0.98 -1.28
C LEU A 99 1.03 2.05 -0.24
N GLN A 100 1.18 1.71 1.03
CA GLN A 100 1.00 2.62 2.16
C GLN A 100 2.35 2.86 2.85
N ALA A 101 2.82 4.10 2.82
CA ALA A 101 4.09 4.52 3.41
C ALA A 101 3.96 5.84 4.20
N ASN A 102 2.77 6.10 4.74
CA ASN A 102 2.48 7.31 5.53
C ASN A 102 3.37 7.40 6.78
N GLY A 103 3.66 8.60 7.27
CA GLY A 103 4.38 8.79 8.54
C GLY A 103 5.79 8.20 8.50
N ASN A 104 6.55 8.52 7.46
CA ASN A 104 7.94 8.16 7.29
C ASN A 104 8.77 9.44 7.07
N LEU A 105 10.02 9.31 6.59
CA LEU A 105 10.92 10.40 6.27
C LEU A 105 11.28 10.40 4.78
N ILE A 106 10.41 9.86 3.93
CA ILE A 106 10.68 9.66 2.49
C ILE A 106 10.79 11.02 1.82
N ASP A 107 11.93 11.30 1.19
CA ASP A 107 12.19 12.55 0.48
C ASP A 107 12.04 12.41 -1.04
N ASP A 108 12.40 11.26 -1.61
CA ASP A 108 12.20 10.93 -3.02
C ASP A 108 11.61 9.53 -3.22
N LEU A 109 10.93 9.33 -4.35
CA LEU A 109 10.42 8.03 -4.78
C LEU A 109 11.31 7.45 -5.88
N PRO A 110 11.61 6.13 -5.83
CA PRO A 110 12.40 5.49 -6.87
C PRO A 110 11.69 5.56 -8.22
N SER A 111 12.45 5.74 -9.30
CA SER A 111 11.92 5.84 -10.66
C SER A 111 11.14 4.60 -11.08
N SER A 112 11.55 3.42 -10.58
CA SER A 112 10.88 2.14 -10.82
C SER A 112 9.46 2.03 -10.26
N ILE A 113 9.00 2.96 -9.41
CA ILE A 113 7.60 2.98 -8.96
C ILE A 113 6.62 3.07 -10.15
N CYS A 114 7.03 3.66 -11.26
CA CYS A 114 6.28 3.73 -12.52
C CYS A 114 6.02 2.34 -13.14
N ASN A 115 6.81 1.32 -12.77
CA ASN A 115 6.62 -0.06 -13.26
C ASN A 115 5.44 -0.78 -12.58
N LEU A 116 4.88 -0.19 -11.52
CA LEU A 116 3.73 -0.75 -10.79
C LEU A 116 2.43 -0.45 -11.55
N VAL A 117 2.27 -1.08 -12.71
CA VAL A 117 1.16 -0.80 -13.64
C VAL A 117 -0.22 -1.16 -13.08
N TYR A 118 -0.28 -2.03 -12.06
CA TYR A 118 -1.50 -2.41 -11.34
C TYR A 118 -1.73 -1.64 -10.05
N LEU A 119 -0.86 -0.67 -9.70
CA LEU A 119 -1.00 0.14 -8.49
C LEU A 119 -2.27 0.99 -8.58
N LYS A 120 -3.18 0.81 -7.62
CA LYS A 120 -4.47 1.51 -7.51
C LYS A 120 -4.42 2.64 -6.48
N SER A 121 -3.64 2.44 -5.41
CA SER A 121 -3.53 3.38 -4.28
C SER A 121 -2.07 3.57 -3.85
N LEU A 122 -1.66 4.83 -3.74
CA LEU A 122 -0.36 5.25 -3.19
C LEU A 122 -0.58 6.27 -2.07
N CYS A 123 -0.22 5.92 -0.84
CA CYS A 123 -0.34 6.80 0.31
C CYS A 123 1.04 7.15 0.87
N LEU A 124 1.37 8.43 0.88
CA LEU A 124 2.66 9.00 1.29
C LEU A 124 2.48 10.19 2.23
N ASP A 125 1.34 10.29 2.90
CA ASP A 125 1.05 11.40 3.82
C ASP A 125 2.10 11.50 4.93
N ASN A 126 2.39 12.69 5.41
CA ASN A 126 3.36 12.93 6.49
C ASN A 126 4.75 12.35 6.16
N ASN A 127 5.35 12.87 5.09
CA ASN A 127 6.71 12.54 4.63
C ASN A 127 7.45 13.84 4.23
N ASN A 128 8.60 13.72 3.57
CA ASN A 128 9.39 14.84 3.06
C ASN A 128 9.41 14.88 1.52
N VAL A 129 8.41 14.30 0.86
CA VAL A 129 8.37 14.14 -0.60
C VAL A 129 8.31 15.51 -1.27
N TYR A 130 9.38 15.91 -1.95
CA TYR A 130 9.43 17.18 -2.69
C TYR A 130 9.08 17.02 -4.17
N GLN A 131 9.23 15.81 -4.70
CA GLN A 131 8.87 15.47 -6.07
C GLN A 131 8.43 14.01 -6.15
N ILE A 132 7.72 13.66 -7.21
CA ILE A 132 7.44 12.27 -7.59
C ILE A 132 7.83 12.07 -9.06
N PRO A 133 8.16 10.84 -9.50
CA PRO A 133 8.57 10.57 -10.87
C PRO A 133 7.57 11.10 -11.90
N HIS A 134 8.06 11.86 -12.88
CA HIS A 134 7.23 12.58 -13.86
C HIS A 134 6.24 11.70 -14.64
N ASN A 135 6.57 10.43 -14.86
CA ASN A 135 5.72 9.47 -15.56
C ASN A 135 4.77 8.68 -14.65
N LEU A 136 4.78 8.88 -13.33
CA LEU A 136 3.97 8.09 -12.39
C LEU A 136 2.49 8.05 -12.80
N LEU A 137 1.90 9.21 -13.10
CA LEU A 137 0.47 9.30 -13.42
C LEU A 137 0.13 8.74 -14.82
N LYS A 138 1.12 8.71 -15.71
CA LYS A 138 1.01 8.16 -17.07
C LYS A 138 1.18 6.64 -17.11
N ASP A 139 2.18 6.13 -16.41
CA ASP A 139 2.59 4.72 -16.48
C ASP A 139 1.77 3.84 -15.51
N CYS A 140 1.46 4.34 -14.31
CA CYS A 140 0.56 3.66 -13.37
C CYS A 140 -0.91 3.87 -13.79
N LYS A 141 -1.31 3.21 -14.87
CA LYS A 141 -2.65 3.35 -15.48
C LYS A 141 -3.79 2.87 -14.59
N ALA A 142 -3.52 2.04 -13.59
CA ALA A 142 -4.50 1.63 -12.60
C ALA A 142 -4.67 2.64 -11.44
N LEU A 143 -3.77 3.62 -11.32
CA LEU A 143 -3.73 4.53 -10.16
C LEU A 143 -4.96 5.42 -10.15
N GLN A 144 -5.65 5.39 -9.01
CA GLN A 144 -6.91 6.11 -8.78
C GLN A 144 -6.88 6.92 -7.49
N ASN A 145 -5.97 6.57 -6.57
CA ASN A 145 -5.84 7.24 -5.29
C ASN A 145 -4.36 7.58 -5.03
N ILE A 146 -4.08 8.85 -4.81
CA ILE A 146 -2.77 9.31 -4.36
C ILE A 146 -2.97 10.30 -3.21
N SER A 147 -2.23 10.09 -2.13
CA SER A 147 -2.32 10.90 -0.91
C SER A 147 -0.93 11.41 -0.57
N LEU A 148 -0.77 12.73 -0.57
CA LEU A 148 0.50 13.45 -0.42
C LEU A 148 0.38 14.58 0.61
N HIS A 149 -0.58 14.51 1.54
CA HIS A 149 -0.77 15.52 2.57
C HIS A 149 0.47 15.61 3.45
N ASP A 150 0.73 16.80 4.01
CA ASP A 150 1.88 17.03 4.89
C ASP A 150 3.21 16.61 4.23
N ASN A 151 3.41 17.05 2.99
CA ASN A 151 4.66 16.93 2.23
C ASN A 151 5.03 18.27 1.57
N PRO A 152 6.31 18.52 1.27
CA PRO A 152 6.77 19.75 0.63
C PRO A 152 6.46 19.85 -0.88
N ILE A 153 5.96 18.78 -1.52
CA ILE A 153 5.57 18.80 -2.94
C ILE A 153 4.52 19.88 -3.22
N SER A 154 4.78 20.68 -4.25
CA SER A 154 3.83 21.71 -4.68
C SER A 154 2.67 21.08 -5.45
N MET A 155 1.44 21.46 -5.11
CA MET A 155 0.25 21.04 -5.84
C MET A 155 0.26 21.53 -7.30
N ASP A 156 0.84 22.71 -7.57
CA ASP A 156 0.97 23.21 -8.95
C ASP A 156 1.90 22.33 -9.78
N GLN A 157 3.02 21.91 -9.18
CA GLN A 157 3.96 20.97 -9.82
C GLN A 157 3.29 19.62 -10.09
N PHE A 158 2.53 19.12 -9.12
CA PHE A 158 1.80 17.85 -9.25
C PHE A 158 0.74 17.89 -10.37
N GLN A 159 0.00 19.00 -10.49
CA GLN A 159 -1.03 19.17 -11.54
C GLN A 159 -0.45 19.29 -12.95
N GLN A 160 0.79 19.76 -13.08
CA GLN A 160 1.49 19.90 -14.37
C GLN A 160 2.11 18.59 -14.87
N MET A 161 2.06 17.51 -14.08
CA MET A 161 2.64 16.22 -14.45
C MET A 161 1.94 15.57 -15.65
N GLU A 162 2.72 14.81 -16.43
CA GLU A 162 2.18 14.04 -17.55
C GLU A 162 1.23 12.94 -17.04
N GLY A 163 0.06 12.82 -17.65
CA GLY A 163 -0.96 11.85 -17.25
C GLY A 163 -1.89 12.32 -16.12
N PHE A 164 -1.73 13.56 -15.62
CA PHE A 164 -2.58 14.11 -14.55
C PHE A 164 -4.07 14.13 -14.93
N ARG A 165 -4.39 14.53 -16.16
CA ARG A 165 -5.79 14.61 -16.64
C ARG A 165 -6.44 13.22 -16.68
N GLU A 166 -5.71 12.23 -17.16
CA GLU A 166 -6.16 10.83 -17.20
C GLU A 166 -6.30 10.26 -15.79
N PHE A 167 -5.37 10.58 -14.89
CA PHE A 167 -5.46 10.21 -13.48
C PHE A 167 -6.71 10.79 -12.83
N GLU A 168 -6.98 12.10 -12.98
CA GLU A 168 -8.17 12.74 -12.44
C GLU A 168 -9.46 12.14 -12.98
N ALA A 169 -9.50 11.81 -14.29
CA ALA A 169 -10.63 11.11 -14.89
C ALA A 169 -10.85 9.71 -14.28
N ARG A 170 -9.77 8.94 -14.05
CA ARG A 170 -9.84 7.64 -13.36
C ARG A 170 -10.33 7.78 -11.92
N ARG A 171 -9.81 8.76 -11.19
CA ARG A 171 -10.19 9.07 -9.82
C ARG A 171 -11.68 9.41 -9.73
N LYS A 172 -12.16 10.36 -10.55
CA LYS A 172 -13.58 10.77 -10.57
C LYS A 172 -14.52 9.61 -10.91
N LYS A 173 -14.20 8.81 -11.93
CA LYS A 173 -15.00 7.62 -12.31
C LYS A 173 -15.13 6.61 -11.17
N LYS A 174 -14.12 6.48 -10.30
CA LYS A 174 -14.18 5.64 -9.10
C LYS A 174 -15.16 6.20 -8.07
N PHE A 175 -15.19 7.51 -7.87
CA PHE A 175 -16.12 8.18 -6.94
C PHE A 175 -17.56 8.09 -7.43
N ASP A 176 -17.82 8.38 -8.71
CA ASP A 176 -19.16 8.33 -9.29
C ASP A 176 -19.76 6.91 -9.15
N LYS A 177 -18.97 5.86 -9.47
CA LYS A 177 -19.38 4.46 -9.28
C LYS A 177 -19.68 4.10 -7.82
N GLN A 178 -18.96 4.68 -6.86
CA GLN A 178 -19.21 4.43 -5.43
C GLN A 178 -20.51 5.09 -4.97
N ILE A 179 -20.83 6.28 -5.50
CA ILE A 179 -22.12 6.94 -5.23
C ILE A 179 -23.26 6.12 -5.84
N ASP A 180 -23.16 5.72 -7.10
CA ASP A 180 -24.19 4.89 -7.75
C ASP A 180 -24.42 3.56 -6.99
N SER A 181 -23.34 2.91 -6.56
CA SER A 181 -23.42 1.68 -5.76
C SER A 181 -24.07 1.92 -4.39
N ASN A 182 -23.75 3.03 -3.72
CA ASN A 182 -24.33 3.37 -2.41
C ASN A 182 -25.79 3.81 -2.52
N VAL A 183 -26.16 4.54 -3.58
CA VAL A 183 -27.54 4.92 -3.88
C VAL A 183 -28.38 3.67 -4.17
N MET A 184 -27.91 2.72 -4.98
CA MET A 184 -28.64 1.47 -5.23
C MET A 184 -28.86 0.62 -3.97
N ILE A 185 -27.97 0.68 -2.99
CA ILE A 185 -28.16 -0.01 -1.70
C ILE A 185 -29.18 0.74 -0.83
N SER A 186 -29.20 2.08 -0.88
CA SER A 186 -30.16 2.90 -0.14
C SER A 186 -31.59 2.82 -0.70
N SER A 187 -31.76 2.51 -1.99
CA SER A 187 -33.08 2.40 -2.64
C SER A 187 -33.77 1.05 -2.44
N LYS A 188 -33.12 0.08 -1.77
CA LYS A 188 -33.65 -1.29 -1.58
C LYS A 188 -34.42 -1.50 -0.27
N GLY A 189 -34.92 -0.43 0.35
CA GLY A 189 -35.54 -0.46 1.68
C GLY A 189 -36.87 0.28 1.85
N LEU A 190 -37.52 0.78 0.78
CA LEU A 190 -38.77 1.55 0.91
C LEU A 190 -39.71 1.33 -0.30
N ASP A 191 -40.33 0.15 -0.38
CA ASP A 191 -41.65 -0.17 -0.97
C ASP A 191 -41.73 -1.72 -0.97
N GLU A 192 -42.72 -2.45 -0.45
CA GLU A 192 -44.17 -2.34 -0.38
C GLU A 192 -44.63 -3.03 0.94
N GLY A 193 -45.72 -2.73 1.64
CA GLY A 193 -46.93 -2.00 1.31
C GLY A 193 -47.79 -1.79 2.57
N VAL A 194 -48.66 -0.79 2.48
CA VAL A 194 -49.75 -0.48 3.42
C VAL A 194 -51.03 -1.18 2.94
N ASP A 195 -51.97 -1.39 3.86
CA ASP A 195 -53.41 -1.66 3.69
C ASP A 195 -53.90 -3.12 3.56
N LEU A 196 -54.18 -3.77 4.70
CA LEU A 196 -55.54 -3.95 5.29
C LEU A 196 -55.48 -4.81 6.57
#